data_AF-A0A2P6QRK9-F1
#
_entry.id   AF-A0A2P6QRK9-F1
#
_cell.length_a   1.000
_cell.length_b   1.000
_cell.length_c   1.000
_cell.angle_alpha   90.00
_cell.angle_beta   90.00
_cell.angle_gamma   90.00
#
_symmetry.space_group_name_H-M   'P 1'
#
loop_
_entity.id
_entity.type
_entity.pdbx_description
1 polymer ?
#
loop_
_entity_poly.entity_id
_entity_poly.type
_entity_poly.pdbx_seq_one_letter_code
_entity_poly.pdbx_strand_id
1 'polypeptide(L)' 'MTTRPSTSSSPIGKSLRLFDMVYRSHDDYHFKVVLISDSDIDKSDLLSRFMRNEFNLVSNSTIGVEFATWSIHVDD' A
#
# COMPACT_ATOMS: atom_id res chain seq x y z
N MET A 1 -6.43 -24.06 -32.53
CA MET A 1 -5.84 -24.87 -31.44
C MET A 1 -5.13 -23.90 -30.51
N THR A 2 -5.72 -23.62 -29.35
CA THR A 2 -5.19 -22.64 -28.39
C THR A 2 -4.25 -23.35 -27.42
N THR A 3 -2.97 -22.99 -27.44
CA THR A 3 -2.11 -23.18 -26.27
C THR A 3 -2.15 -21.88 -25.48
N ARG A 4 -2.47 -21.99 -24.19
CA ARG A 4 -2.47 -20.86 -23.26
C ARG A 4 -1.03 -20.35 -23.08
N PRO A 5 -0.79 -19.03 -22.97
CA PRO A 5 0.46 -18.55 -22.43
C PRO A 5 0.42 -18.73 -20.90
N SER A 6 1.24 -19.63 -20.36
CA SER A 6 1.49 -19.68 -18.92
C SER A 6 2.62 -18.72 -18.56
N THR A 7 2.27 -17.74 -17.74
CA THR A 7 3.12 -16.71 -17.15
C THR A 7 4.38 -17.27 -16.52
N SER A 8 5.51 -16.68 -16.86
CA SER A 8 6.75 -16.74 -16.08
C SER A 8 6.51 -16.16 -14.69
N SER A 9 7.00 -16.81 -13.64
CA SER A 9 7.77 -16.08 -12.62
C SER A 9 8.48 -17.07 -11.72
N SER A 10 9.81 -17.13 -11.86
CA SER A 10 10.65 -17.55 -10.74
C SER A 10 10.42 -16.57 -9.58
N PRO A 11 10.31 -17.04 -8.33
CA PRO A 11 10.01 -16.22 -7.17
C PRO A 11 11.28 -15.54 -6.70
N ILE A 12 11.66 -14.43 -7.33
CA ILE A 12 12.82 -13.65 -6.89
C ILE A 12 12.32 -12.26 -6.48
N GLY A 13 12.02 -12.14 -5.19
CA GLY A 13 12.17 -10.91 -4.43
C GLY A 13 11.18 -9.78 -4.71
N LYS A 14 9.88 -10.07 -4.75
CA LYS A 14 8.86 -9.01 -4.63
C LYS A 14 9.05 -8.27 -3.31
N SER A 15 9.45 -7.00 -3.36
CA SER A 15 9.85 -6.23 -2.18
C SER A 15 8.96 -5.02 -1.97
N LEU A 16 8.31 -4.95 -0.80
CA LEU A 16 7.72 -3.71 -0.28
C LEU A 16 8.78 -2.99 0.56
N ARG A 17 9.10 -1.75 0.22
CA ARG A 17 9.95 -0.87 1.03
C ARG A 17 9.06 0.17 1.70
N LEU A 18 9.19 0.28 3.02
CA LEU A 18 8.52 1.27 3.84
C LEU A 18 9.53 2.37 4.18
N PHE A 19 9.20 3.62 3.84
CA PHE A 19 9.91 4.79 4.37
C PHE A 19 8.98 5.50 5.34
N ASP A 20 9.39 5.59 6.60
CA ASP A 20 8.70 6.34 7.64
C ASP A 20 9.50 7.59 7.97
N MET A 21 8.83 8.74 7.98
CA MET A 21 9.36 10.00 8.47
C MET A 21 8.49 10.46 9.63
N VAL A 22 9.03 10.31 10.84
CA VAL A 22 8.37 10.72 12.09
C VAL A 22 8.71 12.17 12.39
N TYR A 23 7.70 13.02 12.54
CA TYR A 23 7.87 14.35 13.11
C TYR A 23 7.02 14.46 14.39
N ARG A 24 7.63 14.94 15.47
CA ARG A 24 6.98 15.16 16.75
C ARG A 24 6.72 16.66 16.92
N SER A 25 5.49 17.03 17.22
CA SER A 25 5.12 18.41 17.55
C SER A 25 4.18 18.40 18.74
N HIS A 26 4.56 19.09 19.82
CA HIS A 26 3.69 19.46 20.96
C HIS A 26 2.54 18.47 21.21
N ASP A 27 2.90 17.26 21.64
CA ASP A 27 2.02 16.14 22.04
C ASP A 27 1.30 15.36 20.94
N ASP A 28 1.43 15.75 19.67
CA ASP A 28 0.94 14.99 18.51
C ASP A 28 2.05 14.16 17.84
N TYR A 29 1.68 12.96 17.39
CA TYR A 29 2.52 12.06 16.59
C TYR A 29 2.05 12.07 15.13
N HIS A 30 2.89 12.58 14.23
CA HIS A 30 2.66 12.50 12.79
C HIS A 30 3.61 11.51 12.14
N PHE A 31 3.04 10.45 11.57
CA PHE A 31 3.73 9.46 10.78
C PHE A 31 3.47 9.71 9.30
N LYS A 32 4.53 9.82 8.50
CA LYS A 32 4.42 9.87 7.03
C LYS A 32 4.96 8.58 6.45
N VAL A 33 4.05 7.78 5.91
CA VAL A 33 4.37 6.50 5.28
C VAL A 33 4.37 6.62 3.77
N VAL A 34 5.44 6.15 3.12
CA VAL A 34 5.51 6.01 1.66
C VAL A 34 5.66 4.53 1.29
N LEU A 35 4.67 4.00 0.57
CA LEU A 35 4.63 2.59 0.13
C LEU A 35 5.22 2.45 -1.28
N ILE A 36 6.37 1.77 -1.39
CA ILE A 36 7.02 1.47 -2.67
C ILE A 36 7.13 -0.05 -2.85
N SER A 37 6.64 -0.54 -3.98
CA SER A 37 6.67 -1.94 -4.37
C SER A 37 6.51 -2.06 -5.89
N ASP A 38 6.73 -3.26 -6.39
CA ASP A 38 6.48 -3.64 -7.79
C ASP A 38 5.02 -3.41 -8.18
N SER A 39 4.78 -3.26 -9.49
CA SER A 39 3.46 -2.98 -10.08
C SER A 39 2.40 -4.05 -9.78
N ASP A 40 2.85 -5.29 -9.56
CA ASP A 40 1.97 -6.45 -9.37
C ASP A 40 1.60 -6.67 -7.89
N ILE A 41 1.75 -5.63 -7.06
CA ILE A 41 1.38 -5.60 -5.65
C ILE A 41 0.35 -4.48 -5.47
N ASP A 42 -0.84 -4.85 -5.01
CA ASP A 42 -1.99 -3.95 -4.84
C ASP A 42 -1.85 -3.04 -3.62
N LYS A 43 -0.99 -2.02 -3.72
CA LYS A 43 -0.80 -1.02 -2.66
C LYS A 43 -2.10 -0.32 -2.27
N SER A 44 -2.96 -0.04 -3.24
CA SER A 44 -4.22 0.65 -3.03
C SER A 44 -5.25 -0.21 -2.30
N ASP A 45 -5.22 -1.52 -2.48
CA ASP A 45 -6.05 -2.43 -1.71
C ASP A 45 -5.55 -2.53 -0.26
N LEU A 46 -4.22 -2.64 -0.06
CA LEU A 46 -3.64 -2.58 1.29
C LEU A 46 -3.99 -1.27 2.02
N LEU A 47 -3.89 -0.14 1.32
CA LEU A 47 -4.24 1.17 1.87
C LEU A 47 -5.74 1.27 2.19
N SER A 48 -6.61 0.79 1.29
CA SER A 48 -8.06 0.77 1.52
C SER A 48 -8.45 -0.15 2.66
N ARG A 49 -7.79 -1.30 2.77
CA ARG A 49 -7.99 -2.25 3.86
C ARG A 49 -7.57 -1.67 5.20
N PHE A 50 -6.44 -0.98 5.25
CA PHE A 50 -5.96 -0.34 6.47
C PHE A 50 -6.85 0.84 6.90
N MET A 51 -7.25 1.70 5.95
CA MET A 51 -7.97 2.94 6.26
C MET A 51 -9.48 2.75 6.43
N ARG A 52 -10.08 1.79 5.71
CA ARG A 52 -11.55 1.63 5.61
C ARG A 52 -12.03 0.20 5.89
N ASN A 53 -11.11 -0.74 6.12
CA ASN A 53 -11.42 -2.16 6.24
C ASN A 53 -12.10 -2.75 4.98
N GLU A 54 -11.94 -2.12 3.83
CA GLU A 54 -12.51 -2.54 2.54
C GLU A 54 -11.50 -3.37 1.75
N PHE A 55 -11.98 -4.34 0.98
CA PHE A 55 -11.17 -5.15 0.06
C PHE A 55 -11.84 -5.17 -1.30
N ASN A 56 -11.11 -4.84 -2.37
CA ASN A 56 -11.62 -4.88 -3.73
C ASN A 56 -10.89 -5.93 -4.56
N LEU A 57 -11.62 -6.99 -4.92
CA LEU A 57 -11.10 -8.09 -5.73
C LEU A 57 -10.68 -7.66 -7.15
N VAL A 58 -11.16 -6.51 -7.62
CA VAL A 58 -10.79 -5.89 -8.91
C VAL A 58 -10.23 -4.50 -8.62
N SER A 59 -8.97 -4.45 -8.17
CA SER A 59 -8.20 -3.22 -8.06
C SER A 59 -7.65 -2.83 -9.43
N ASN A 60 -7.90 -1.58 -9.84
CA ASN A 60 -7.18 -1.00 -10.96
C ASN A 60 -5.81 -0.50 -10.47
N SER A 61 -4.78 -0.59 -11.32
CA SER A 61 -3.49 -0.01 -10.99
C SER A 61 -3.60 1.50 -10.79
N THR A 62 -2.94 2.02 -9.76
CA THR A 62 -2.91 3.44 -9.47
C THR A 62 -2.01 4.17 -10.46
N ILE A 63 -2.57 5.20 -11.10
CA ILE A 63 -1.81 6.10 -11.98
C ILE A 63 -1.27 7.24 -11.13
N GLY A 64 0.05 7.34 -11.02
CA GLY A 64 0.71 8.38 -10.22
C GLY A 64 0.83 7.99 -8.74
N VAL A 65 0.19 8.75 -7.86
CA VAL A 65 0.28 8.60 -6.40
C VAL A 65 -1.09 8.69 -5.74
N GLU A 66 -1.29 7.93 -4.67
CA GLU A 66 -2.48 7.99 -3.83
C GLU A 66 -2.11 8.52 -2.45
N PHE A 67 -2.97 9.37 -1.89
CA PHE A 67 -2.78 9.97 -0.57
C PHE A 67 -3.97 9.62 0.34
N ALA A 68 -3.67 9.17 1.55
CA ALA A 68 -4.64 9.00 2.62
C ALA A 68 -4.04 9.44 3.95
N THR A 69 -4.89 10.03 4.78
CA THR A 69 -4.55 10.44 6.15
C THR A 69 -5.56 9.80 7.08
N TRP A 70 -5.08 9.19 8.15
CA TRP A 70 -5.91 8.67 9.23
C TRP A 70 -5.35 9.13 10.56
N SER A 71 -6.23 9.68 11.37
CA SER A 71 -5.92 10.21 12.69
C SER A 71 -6.68 9.38 13.72
N ILE A 72 -5.97 8.95 14.74
CA ILE A 72 -6.53 8.26 15.90
C ILE A 72 -6.17 9.05 17.15
N HIS A 73 -7.10 9.13 18.08
CA HIS A 73 -6.79 9.61 19.42
C HIS A 73 -6.19 8.43 20.20
N VAL A 74 -5.03 8.64 20.78
CA VAL A 74 -4.31 7.63 21.56
C VAL A 74 -4.26 8.11 23.00
N ASP A 75 -5.43 8.19 23.63
CA ASP A 75 -5.68 8.41 25.07
C ASP A 75 -7.19 8.19 25.30
N ASP A 76 -7.61 7.76 26.51
CA ASP A 76 -9.02 7.61 26.92
C ASP A 76 -9.66 8.95 27.32
#